data_AF-A0A267DG07-F1
#
_entry.id   AF-A0A267DG07-F1
#
_cell.length_a   1.000
_cell.length_b   1.000
_cell.length_c   1.000
_cell.angle_alpha   90.00
_cell.angle_beta   90.00
_cell.angle_gamma   90.00
#
_symmetry.space_group_name_H-M   'P 1'
#
loop_
_entity.id
_entity.type
_entity.pdbx_description
1 polymer ?
#
loop_
_entity_poly.entity_id
_entity_poly.type
_entity_poly.pdbx_seq_one_letter_code
_entity_poly.pdbx_strand_id
1 'polypeptide(L)'
;MHTGRLRLFPYRIWFGVGVLISLALMATSCVLLTVLAYNTLAQRPANEQVLTPVVPGVNLPSNHLPYYLGALLLCGIFHEFGHAVAAAREDIRVQAAGIFVLGVYPGAFVDLNSADLALVSPARRLRVFCAGVWHNTVLALGAILLLIRPAWLLAPLGYSNASGAVVTWLAAGSVLSGQQGLYRAT
;
A
#
# COMPACT_ATOMS: atom_id res chain seq x y z
N MET A 1 22.84 27.47 10.52
CA MET A 1 21.44 27.52 11.00
C MET A 1 21.13 26.16 11.61
N HIS A 2 21.06 26.09 12.93
CA HIS A 2 21.01 24.83 13.71
C HIS A 2 19.53 24.44 13.87
N THR A 3 19.00 23.62 12.96
CA THR A 3 17.62 23.15 13.02
C THR A 3 17.48 22.20 14.20
N GLY A 4 16.62 22.58 15.15
CA GLY A 4 16.33 21.81 16.36
C GLY A 4 15.98 20.37 16.02
N ARG A 5 16.78 19.42 16.55
CA ARG A 5 16.52 17.99 16.40
C ARG A 5 15.15 17.68 17.01
N LEU A 6 14.14 17.47 16.17
CA LEU A 6 12.89 16.80 16.52
C LEU A 6 13.24 15.37 17.01
N ARG A 7 13.53 15.27 18.31
CA ARG A 7 13.89 14.03 19.03
C ARG A 7 12.67 13.21 19.47
N LEU A 8 11.45 13.64 19.15
CA LEU A 8 10.22 13.05 19.69
C LEU A 8 9.94 11.65 19.15
N PHE A 9 10.33 11.35 17.90
CA PHE A 9 10.11 10.03 17.31
C PHE A 9 11.45 9.28 17.16
N PRO A 10 11.54 7.99 17.55
CA PRO A 10 12.78 7.22 17.49
C PRO A 10 13.04 6.70 16.07
N TYR A 11 13.30 7.60 15.11
CA TYR A 11 13.49 7.24 13.70
C TYR A 11 14.58 6.20 13.47
N ARG A 12 15.65 6.17 14.29
CA ARG A 12 16.69 5.13 14.17
C ARG A 12 16.15 3.73 14.45
N ILE A 13 15.23 3.59 15.41
CA ILE A 13 14.59 2.31 15.73
C ILE A 13 13.59 1.97 14.63
N TRP A 14 12.76 2.93 14.21
CA TRP A 14 11.81 2.77 13.12
C TRP A 14 12.44 2.21 11.84
N PHE A 15 13.50 2.85 11.35
CA PHE A 15 14.20 2.39 10.16
C PHE A 15 15.05 1.14 10.41
N GLY A 16 15.51 0.90 11.64
CA GLY A 16 16.19 -0.34 12.01
C GLY A 16 15.28 -1.57 11.93
N VAL A 17 14.07 -1.47 12.49
CA VAL A 17 13.02 -2.49 12.36
C VAL A 17 12.63 -2.66 10.89
N GLY A 18 12.49 -1.55 10.17
CA GLY A 18 12.21 -1.54 8.74
C GLY A 18 13.24 -2.34 7.93
N VAL A 19 14.54 -2.23 8.23
CA VAL A 19 15.58 -3.03 7.55
C VAL A 19 15.34 -4.54 7.76
N LEU A 20 15.11 -4.98 9.00
CA LEU A 20 14.92 -6.41 9.29
C LEU A 20 13.69 -6.97 8.57
N ILE A 21 12.57 -6.26 8.63
CA ILE A 21 11.31 -6.67 8.00
C ILE A 21 11.45 -6.65 6.47
N SER A 22 11.99 -5.58 5.89
CA SER A 22 12.17 -5.46 4.44
C SER A 22 13.10 -6.54 3.90
N LEU A 23 14.19 -6.89 4.60
CA LEU A 23 15.07 -7.99 4.18
C LEU A 23 14.36 -9.34 4.21
N ALA A 24 13.58 -9.62 5.26
CA ALA A 24 12.78 -10.84 5.34
C ALA A 24 11.75 -10.91 4.19
N LEU A 25 11.00 -9.82 3.96
CA LEU A 25 10.03 -9.74 2.87
C LEU A 25 10.68 -9.88 1.50
N MET A 26 11.87 -9.32 1.29
CA MET A 26 12.58 -9.44 0.03
C MET A 26 13.04 -10.88 -0.22
N ALA A 27 13.56 -11.57 0.81
CA ALA A 27 13.89 -12.98 0.72
C ALA A 27 12.65 -13.84 0.42
N THR A 28 11.54 -13.59 1.11
CA THR A 28 10.26 -14.24 0.84
C THR A 28 9.78 -13.98 -0.59
N SER A 29 9.89 -12.74 -1.08
CA SER A 29 9.52 -12.37 -2.45
C SER A 29 10.35 -13.13 -3.48
N CYS A 30 11.67 -13.26 -3.28
CA CYS A 30 12.51 -14.04 -4.19
C CYS A 30 12.06 -15.50 -4.29
N VAL A 31 11.76 -16.13 -3.15
CA VAL A 31 11.23 -17.50 -3.12
C VAL A 31 9.89 -17.59 -3.83
N LEU A 32 8.95 -16.70 -3.50
CA LEU A 32 7.60 -16.73 -4.09
C LEU A 32 7.61 -16.45 -5.60
N LEU A 33 8.45 -15.53 -6.09
CA LEU A 33 8.61 -15.27 -7.51
C LEU A 33 9.27 -16.43 -8.25
N THR A 34 10.21 -17.13 -7.60
CA THR A 34 10.82 -18.35 -8.16
C THR A 34 9.79 -19.46 -8.28
N VAL A 35 8.96 -19.66 -7.24
CA VAL A 35 7.86 -20.62 -7.26
C VAL A 35 6.82 -20.25 -8.33
N LEU A 36 6.47 -18.97 -8.44
CA LEU A 36 5.57 -18.48 -9.50
C LEU A 36 6.13 -18.77 -10.89
N ALA A 37 7.40 -18.47 -11.13
CA ALA A 37 8.06 -18.75 -12.40
C ALA A 37 8.01 -20.26 -12.70
N TYR A 38 8.44 -21.10 -11.76
CA TYR A 38 8.40 -22.55 -11.91
C TYR A 38 6.99 -23.07 -12.23
N ASN A 39 5.97 -22.65 -11.47
CA ASN A 39 4.59 -23.08 -11.68
C ASN A 39 4.03 -22.63 -13.03
N THR A 40 4.42 -21.44 -13.50
CA THR A 40 4.03 -20.90 -14.80
C THR A 40 4.65 -21.71 -15.93
N LEU A 41 5.96 -22.00 -15.83
CA LEU A 41 6.69 -22.82 -16.80
C LEU A 41 6.21 -24.28 -16.82
N ALA A 42 5.83 -24.82 -15.66
CA ALA A 42 5.28 -26.17 -15.53
C ALA A 42 3.78 -26.27 -15.88
N GLN A 43 3.16 -25.18 -16.37
CA GLN A 43 1.75 -25.08 -16.73
C GLN A 43 0.79 -25.61 -15.65
N ARG A 44 1.11 -25.36 -14.38
CA ARG A 44 0.23 -25.74 -13.28
C ARG A 44 -1.05 -24.90 -13.27
N PRO A 45 -2.21 -25.50 -12.94
CA PRO A 45 -3.47 -24.78 -12.89
C PRO A 45 -3.41 -23.59 -11.92
N ALA A 46 -4.06 -22.48 -12.28
CA ALA A 46 -3.99 -21.22 -11.53
C ALA A 46 -4.45 -21.35 -10.06
N ASN A 47 -5.36 -22.28 -9.76
CA ASN A 47 -5.85 -22.54 -8.41
C ASN A 47 -4.78 -23.11 -7.45
N GLU A 48 -3.67 -23.63 -7.99
CA GLU A 48 -2.53 -24.11 -7.20
C GLU A 48 -1.44 -23.02 -7.03
N GLN A 49 -1.62 -21.84 -7.61
CA GLN A 49 -0.64 -20.77 -7.54
C GLN A 49 -0.86 -19.90 -6.29
N VAL A 50 0.18 -19.79 -5.46
CA VAL A 50 0.18 -18.92 -4.27
C VAL A 50 0.16 -17.43 -4.62
N LEU A 51 0.72 -17.07 -5.79
CA LEU A 51 0.70 -15.72 -6.34
C LEU A 51 0.12 -15.77 -7.75
N THR A 52 -0.84 -14.91 -8.06
CA THR A 52 -1.37 -14.75 -9.43
C THR A 52 -1.10 -13.32 -9.90
N PRO A 53 -0.41 -13.12 -11.02
CA PRO A 53 -0.14 -11.77 -11.54
C PRO A 53 -1.45 -11.11 -11.96
N VAL A 54 -1.64 -9.84 -11.60
CA VAL A 54 -2.85 -9.08 -11.97
C VAL A 54 -2.72 -8.59 -13.40
N VAL A 55 -3.64 -9.01 -14.26
CA VAL A 55 -3.72 -8.67 -15.68
C VAL A 55 -5.10 -8.06 -15.98
N PRO A 56 -5.16 -6.73 -16.25
CA PRO A 56 -6.39 -6.05 -16.65
C PRO A 56 -7.09 -6.75 -17.81
N GLY A 57 -8.39 -6.98 -17.68
CA GLY A 57 -9.22 -7.62 -18.71
C GLY A 57 -9.16 -9.16 -18.73
N VAL A 58 -8.24 -9.79 -17.99
CA VAL A 58 -8.18 -11.26 -17.85
C VAL A 58 -8.67 -11.69 -16.47
N ASN A 59 -7.99 -11.25 -15.40
CA ASN A 59 -8.36 -11.57 -14.02
C ASN A 59 -8.76 -10.34 -13.20
N LEU A 60 -8.71 -9.14 -13.80
CA LEU A 60 -9.20 -7.90 -13.21
C LEU A 60 -10.25 -7.27 -14.14
N PRO A 61 -11.52 -7.21 -13.72
CA PRO A 61 -12.57 -6.48 -14.42
C PRO A 61 -12.19 -5.02 -14.70
N SER A 62 -12.51 -4.50 -15.89
CA SER A 62 -12.10 -3.16 -16.34
C SER A 62 -12.65 -2.04 -15.45
N ASN A 63 -13.83 -2.22 -14.87
CA ASN A 63 -14.42 -1.29 -13.89
C ASN A 63 -13.63 -1.20 -12.58
N HIS A 64 -12.80 -2.20 -12.24
CA HIS A 64 -11.93 -2.18 -11.06
C HIS A 64 -10.57 -1.53 -11.35
N LEU A 65 -10.24 -1.31 -12.64
CA LEU A 65 -8.94 -0.78 -13.06
C LEU A 65 -8.63 0.61 -12.46
N PRO A 66 -9.55 1.59 -12.40
CA PRO A 66 -9.23 2.90 -11.80
C PRO A 66 -8.85 2.80 -10.32
N TYR A 67 -9.54 1.94 -9.55
CA TYR A 67 -9.23 1.70 -8.14
C TYR A 67 -7.88 1.03 -7.98
N TYR A 68 -7.56 0.05 -8.83
CA TYR A 68 -6.28 -0.63 -8.84
C TYR A 68 -5.12 0.33 -9.16
N LEU A 69 -5.25 1.15 -10.21
CA LEU A 69 -4.25 2.15 -10.58
C LEU A 69 -4.10 3.23 -9.51
N GLY A 70 -5.20 3.66 -8.89
CA GLY A 70 -5.17 4.59 -7.76
C GLY A 70 -4.44 4.00 -6.54
N ALA A 71 -4.69 2.73 -6.22
CA ALA A 71 -3.98 2.04 -5.14
C ALA A 71 -2.48 1.87 -5.45
N LEU A 72 -2.12 1.56 -6.69
CA LEU A 72 -0.72 1.49 -7.12
C LEU A 72 -0.02 2.85 -7.02
N LEU A 73 -0.65 3.93 -7.47
CA LEU A 73 -0.10 5.27 -7.34
C LEU A 73 0.09 5.65 -5.86
N LEU A 74 -0.91 5.42 -5.02
CA LEU A 74 -0.82 5.70 -3.58
C LEU A 74 0.33 4.92 -2.95
N CYS A 75 0.42 3.62 -3.25
CA CYS A 75 1.52 2.77 -2.79
C CYS A 75 2.88 3.30 -3.26
N GLY A 76 3.00 3.67 -4.54
CA GLY A 76 4.21 4.27 -5.10
C GLY A 76 4.61 5.57 -4.41
N ILE A 77 3.66 6.49 -4.18
CA ILE A 77 3.92 7.75 -3.47
C ILE A 77 4.46 7.48 -2.06
N PHE A 78 3.82 6.58 -1.31
CA PHE A 78 4.27 6.22 0.04
C PHE A 78 5.62 5.49 0.05
N HIS A 79 5.90 4.70 -0.99
CA HIS A 79 7.19 4.05 -1.18
C HIS A 79 8.32 5.07 -1.33
N GLU A 80 8.17 5.99 -2.28
CA GLU A 80 9.16 7.03 -2.56
C GLU A 80 9.28 8.03 -1.40
N PHE A 81 8.15 8.34 -0.74
CA PHE A 81 8.14 9.12 0.50
C PHE A 81 9.01 8.46 1.57
N GLY A 82 8.92 7.13 1.73
CA GLY A 82 9.76 6.39 2.67
C GLY A 82 11.25 6.59 2.40
N HIS A 83 11.67 6.50 1.14
CA HIS A 83 13.04 6.78 0.72
C HIS A 83 13.46 8.22 1.01
N ALA A 84 12.60 9.21 0.70
CA ALA A 84 12.86 10.62 0.95
C ALA A 84 13.04 10.94 2.44
N VAL A 85 12.18 10.39 3.31
CA VAL A 85 12.27 10.57 4.77
C VAL A 85 13.54 9.93 5.32
N ALA A 86 13.91 8.74 4.83
CA ALA A 86 15.14 8.08 5.24
C ALA A 86 16.39 8.85 4.77
N ALA A 87 16.38 9.37 3.54
CA ALA A 87 17.45 10.20 2.99
C ALA A 87 17.66 11.48 3.82
N ALA A 88 16.57 12.20 4.14
CA ALA A 88 16.61 13.37 4.99
C ALA A 88 17.15 13.08 6.40
N ARG A 89 16.99 11.85 6.89
CA ARG A 89 17.53 11.42 8.19
C ARG A 89 19.01 11.04 8.18
N GLU A 90 19.52 10.60 7.05
CA GLU A 90 20.93 10.23 6.88
C GLU A 90 21.74 11.36 6.22
N ASP A 91 21.20 12.58 6.20
CA ASP A 91 21.78 13.80 5.61
C ASP A 91 22.10 13.66 4.10
N ILE A 92 21.28 12.90 3.38
CA ILE A 92 21.36 12.71 1.93
C ILE A 92 20.41 13.69 1.25
N ARG A 93 20.90 14.43 0.24
CA ARG A 93 20.07 15.38 -0.52
C ARG A 93 19.14 14.66 -1.49
N VAL A 94 17.88 15.10 -1.51
CA VAL A 94 16.89 14.75 -2.54
C VAL A 94 17.05 15.75 -3.70
N GLN A 95 17.35 15.26 -4.90
CA GLN A 95 17.55 16.10 -6.10
C GLN A 95 16.23 16.43 -6.77
N ALA A 96 15.36 15.43 -6.93
CA ALA A 96 14.05 15.57 -7.53
C ALA A 96 13.09 14.56 -6.90
N ALA A 97 11.79 14.85 -6.97
CA ALA A 97 10.74 13.91 -6.66
C ALA A 97 9.52 14.26 -7.52
N GLY A 98 8.74 13.26 -7.93
CA GLY A 98 7.59 13.51 -8.77
C GLY A 98 6.73 12.30 -9.03
N ILE A 99 5.70 12.53 -9.84
CA ILE A 99 4.78 11.52 -10.35
C ILE A 99 4.96 11.47 -11.86
N PHE A 100 4.91 10.28 -12.42
CA PHE A 100 4.96 10.05 -13.87
C PHE A 100 3.86 9.08 -14.28
N VAL A 101 3.56 9.04 -15.58
CA VAL A 101 2.64 8.06 -16.15
C VAL A 101 3.34 7.35 -17.29
N LEU A 102 3.43 6.03 -17.20
CA LEU A 102 3.98 5.16 -18.25
C LEU A 102 2.84 4.34 -18.87
N GLY A 103 2.40 4.74 -20.07
CA GLY A 103 1.21 4.16 -20.69
C GLY A 103 -0.04 4.44 -19.84
N VAL A 104 -0.60 3.41 -19.21
CA VAL A 104 -1.72 3.51 -18.26
C VAL A 104 -1.30 3.46 -16.79
N TYR A 105 -0.03 3.20 -16.51
CA TYR A 105 0.49 3.00 -15.16
C TYR A 105 0.96 4.33 -14.55
N PRO A 106 0.30 4.84 -13.49
CA PRO A 106 0.79 5.98 -12.73
C PRO A 106 1.85 5.53 -11.71
N GLY A 107 3.01 6.15 -11.74
CA GLY A 107 4.14 5.87 -10.84
C GLY A 107 4.63 7.13 -10.13
N ALA A 108 5.40 6.95 -9.06
CA ALA A 108 6.12 8.02 -8.38
C ALA A 108 7.63 7.73 -8.41
N PHE A 109 8.45 8.75 -8.24
CA PHE A 109 9.88 8.60 -8.09
C PHE A 109 10.46 9.61 -7.09
N VAL A 110 11.55 9.21 -6.43
CA VAL A 110 12.48 10.13 -5.77
C VAL A 110 13.89 9.92 -6.30
N ASP A 111 14.55 11.00 -6.71
CA ASP A 111 15.95 11.02 -7.10
C ASP A 111 16.82 11.50 -5.93
N LEU A 112 17.75 10.65 -5.52
CA LEU A 112 18.65 10.87 -4.40
C LEU A 112 20.06 11.14 -4.90
N ASN A 113 20.78 12.06 -4.26
CA ASN A 113 22.14 12.38 -4.67
C ASN A 113 23.07 11.16 -4.50
N SER A 114 23.56 10.62 -5.63
CA SER A 114 24.38 9.41 -5.63
C SER A 114 25.75 9.62 -4.98
N ALA A 115 26.31 10.83 -5.05
CA ALA A 115 27.58 11.16 -4.41
C ALA A 115 27.43 11.16 -2.88
N ASP A 116 26.37 11.77 -2.36
CA ASP A 116 26.05 11.74 -0.93
C ASP A 116 25.82 10.28 -0.46
N LEU A 117 25.04 9.50 -1.21
CA LEU A 117 24.78 8.07 -0.94
C LEU A 117 26.05 7.21 -0.88
N ALA A 118 27.06 7.53 -1.69
CA ALA A 118 28.33 6.81 -1.71
C ALA A 118 29.21 7.13 -0.50
N LEU A 119 29.06 8.32 0.09
CA LEU A 119 29.82 8.76 1.26
C LEU A 119 29.26 8.19 2.58
N VAL A 120 28.01 7.75 2.59
CA VAL A 120 27.36 7.22 3.80
C VAL A 120 27.74 5.76 4.05
N SER A 121 27.83 5.35 5.32
CA SER A 121 28.15 3.97 5.67
C SER A 121 27.12 2.97 5.13
N PRO A 122 27.53 1.72 4.82
CA PRO A 122 26.64 0.72 4.22
C PRO A 122 25.34 0.47 5.01
N ALA A 123 25.42 0.49 6.35
CA ALA A 123 24.25 0.29 7.21
C ALA A 123 23.22 1.43 7.09
N ARG A 124 23.66 2.67 6.91
CA ARG A 124 22.77 3.83 6.72
C ARG A 124 22.17 3.80 5.32
N ARG A 125 22.98 3.50 4.31
CA ARG A 125 22.51 3.30 2.93
C ARG A 125 21.45 2.20 2.84
N LEU A 126 21.64 1.10 3.57
CA LEU A 126 20.66 0.02 3.66
C LEU A 126 19.33 0.48 4.26
N ARG A 127 19.33 1.35 5.28
CA ARG A 127 18.08 1.93 5.81
C ARG A 127 17.32 2.72 4.76
N VAL A 128 18.02 3.49 3.93
CA VAL A 128 17.40 4.24 2.84
C VAL A 128 16.81 3.29 1.82
N PHE A 129 17.55 2.26 1.37
CA PHE A 129 17.02 1.29 0.41
C PHE A 129 15.86 0.44 0.94
N CYS A 130 15.86 0.10 2.23
CA CYS A 130 14.76 -0.65 2.83
C CYS A 130 13.53 0.22 3.18
N ALA A 131 13.66 1.55 3.13
CA ALA A 131 12.64 2.47 3.61
C ALA A 131 11.34 2.41 2.79
N GLY A 132 11.41 2.27 1.46
CA GLY A 132 10.23 2.19 0.62
C GLY A 132 9.38 0.96 0.93
N VAL A 133 10.00 -0.23 0.94
CA VAL A 133 9.33 -1.50 1.31
C VAL A 133 8.73 -1.41 2.72
N TRP A 134 9.45 -0.80 3.67
CA TRP A 134 8.96 -0.63 5.03
C TRP A 134 7.72 0.25 5.10
N HIS A 135 7.69 1.39 4.40
CA HIS A 135 6.52 2.27 4.39
C HIS A 135 5.32 1.63 3.68
N ASN A 136 5.55 0.85 2.62
CA ASN A 136 4.49 0.05 2.00
C ASN A 136 3.95 -1.02 2.95
N THR A 137 4.82 -1.66 3.74
CA THR A 137 4.40 -2.64 4.75
C THR A 137 3.53 -1.98 5.82
N VAL A 138 3.94 -0.81 6.33
CA VAL A 138 3.16 -0.02 7.29
C VAL A 138 1.82 0.40 6.70
N LEU A 139 1.81 0.87 5.45
CA LEU A 139 0.59 1.22 4.73
C LEU A 139 -0.35 0.02 4.59
N ALA A 140 0.18 -1.15 4.22
CA ALA A 140 -0.59 -2.38 4.08
C ALA A 140 -1.17 -2.84 5.43
N LEU A 141 -0.37 -2.82 6.51
CA LEU A 141 -0.85 -3.14 7.86
C LEU A 141 -1.94 -2.16 8.31
N GLY A 142 -1.76 -0.87 8.03
CA GLY A 142 -2.78 0.14 8.22
C GLY A 142 -4.07 -0.21 7.48
N ALA A 143 -3.99 -0.46 6.17
CA ALA A 143 -5.14 -0.83 5.36
C ALA A 143 -5.84 -2.10 5.86
N ILE A 144 -5.11 -3.13 6.28
CA ILE A 144 -5.68 -4.35 6.87
C ILE A 144 -6.43 -4.02 8.17
N LEU A 145 -5.84 -3.21 9.06
CA LEU A 145 -6.50 -2.77 10.30
C LEU A 145 -7.78 -1.98 10.00
N LEU A 146 -7.75 -1.12 8.98
CA LEU A 146 -8.92 -0.38 8.53
C LEU A 146 -10.03 -1.31 7.99
N LEU A 147 -9.67 -2.35 7.25
CA LEU A 147 -10.62 -3.35 6.74
C LEU A 147 -11.25 -4.18 7.85
N ILE A 148 -10.52 -4.50 8.91
CA ILE A 148 -11.04 -5.26 10.06
C ILE A 148 -11.96 -4.39 10.93
N ARG A 149 -11.74 -3.08 10.98
CA ARG A 149 -12.48 -2.13 11.83
C ARG A 149 -13.01 -0.91 11.05
N PRO A 150 -13.85 -1.09 10.01
CA PRO A 150 -14.31 0.00 9.16
C PRO A 150 -15.12 1.04 9.95
N ALA A 151 -15.80 0.61 11.00
CA ALA A 151 -16.63 1.45 11.84
C ALA A 151 -15.89 2.60 12.52
N TRP A 152 -14.60 2.42 12.84
CA TRP A 152 -13.83 3.48 13.47
C TRP A 152 -13.57 4.65 12.52
N LEU A 153 -13.42 4.34 11.22
CA LEU A 153 -13.12 5.32 10.19
C LEU A 153 -14.40 5.97 9.65
N LEU A 154 -15.50 5.22 9.61
CA LEU A 154 -16.80 5.70 9.18
C LEU A 154 -17.64 6.29 10.32
N ALA A 155 -17.25 6.13 11.59
CA ALA A 155 -17.95 6.72 12.74
C ALA A 155 -18.11 8.25 12.65
N PRO A 156 -17.09 9.04 12.25
CA PRO A 156 -17.27 10.46 11.98
C PRO A 156 -18.24 10.77 10.84
N LEU A 157 -18.46 9.81 9.93
CA LEU A 157 -19.42 9.87 8.84
C LEU A 157 -20.79 9.28 9.24
N GLY A 158 -21.01 8.99 10.53
CA GLY A 158 -22.27 8.50 11.07
C GLY A 158 -22.46 6.98 11.02
N TYR A 159 -21.43 6.22 10.65
CA TYR A 159 -21.51 4.76 10.66
C TYR A 159 -21.25 4.21 12.07
N SER A 160 -22.27 3.62 12.68
CA SER A 160 -22.15 2.87 13.93
C SER A 160 -22.36 1.38 13.67
N ASN A 161 -21.58 0.52 14.33
CA ASN A 161 -21.80 -0.94 14.34
C ASN A 161 -23.13 -1.39 15.00
N ALA A 162 -23.99 -0.45 15.37
CA ALA A 162 -25.27 -0.72 15.98
C ALA A 162 -26.33 -0.90 14.91
N SER A 163 -26.81 -2.14 14.78
CA SER A 163 -28.16 -2.49 14.29
C SER A 163 -28.37 -2.59 12.78
N GLY A 164 -27.47 -3.27 12.05
CA GLY A 164 -27.74 -3.72 10.68
C GLY A 164 -27.98 -2.59 9.66
N ALA A 165 -28.19 -2.97 8.40
CA ALA A 165 -28.60 -2.02 7.37
C ALA A 165 -30.11 -1.73 7.54
N VAL A 166 -30.45 -0.57 8.11
CA VAL A 166 -31.84 -0.08 8.12
C VAL A 166 -32.14 0.56 6.77
N VAL A 167 -33.16 0.05 6.08
CA VAL A 167 -33.64 0.69 4.86
C VAL A 167 -34.39 1.96 5.25
N THR A 168 -33.76 3.11 5.06
CA THR A 168 -34.32 4.43 5.39
C THR A 168 -35.38 4.88 4.38
N TRP A 169 -35.23 4.44 3.13
CA TRP A 169 -36.14 4.76 2.04
C TRP A 169 -36.18 3.65 0.98
N LEU A 170 -37.37 3.41 0.43
CA LEU A 170 -37.62 2.43 -0.63
C LEU A 170 -38.31 3.16 -1.80
N ALA A 171 -37.79 3.01 -3.01
CA ALA A 171 -38.40 3.60 -4.19
C ALA A 171 -39.80 3.01 -4.42
N ALA A 172 -40.79 3.87 -4.69
CA ALA A 172 -42.15 3.44 -5.02
C ALA A 172 -42.12 2.54 -6.27
N GLY A 173 -42.55 1.28 -6.13
CA GLY A 173 -42.53 0.27 -7.20
C GLY A 173 -41.26 -0.57 -7.29
N SER A 174 -40.34 -0.49 -6.33
CA SER A 174 -39.17 -1.37 -6.27
C SER A 174 -39.57 -2.85 -6.18
N VAL A 175 -38.80 -3.73 -6.84
CA VAL A 175 -38.88 -5.20 -6.71
C VAL A 175 -38.67 -5.71 -5.28
N LEU A 176 -38.13 -4.86 -4.40
CA LEU A 176 -37.95 -5.15 -2.98
C LEU A 176 -39.14 -4.69 -2.11
N SER A 177 -40.20 -4.13 -2.72
CA SER A 177 -41.44 -3.74 -2.05
C SER A 177 -42.49 -4.85 -2.12
N GLY A 178 -43.16 -5.15 -1.00
CA GLY A 178 -44.22 -6.17 -0.94
C GLY A 178 -44.20 -7.01 0.34
N GLN A 179 -45.14 -7.93 0.46
CA GLN A 179 -45.34 -8.77 1.67
C GLN A 179 -44.14 -9.68 2.02
N GLN A 180 -43.26 -9.91 1.05
CA GLN A 180 -42.02 -10.71 1.17
C GLN A 180 -40.76 -9.83 1.06
N GLY A 181 -40.93 -8.50 0.95
CA GLY A 181 -39.86 -7.53 0.72
C GLY A 181 -39.28 -6.93 2.01
N LEU A 182 -38.42 -5.91 1.86
CA LEU A 182 -37.83 -5.22 3.00
C LEU A 182 -38.83 -4.20 3.58
N TYR A 183 -39.07 -4.28 4.88
CA TYR A 183 -39.95 -3.36 5.59
C TYR A 183 -39.17 -2.16 6.11
N ARG A 184 -39.78 -0.98 6.00
CA ARG A 184 -39.25 0.24 6.61
C ARG A 184 -39.27 0.07 8.14
N ALA A 185 -38.13 0.30 8.80
CA ALA A 185 -38.13 0.39 10.25
C ALA A 185 -38.90 1.66 10.65
N THR A 186 -40.06 1.47 11.29
CA THR A 186 -40.84 2.54 11.92
C THR A 186 -40.25 2.95 13.25
#